data_AF-A0A9X5N3J7-F1
#
_entry.id   AF-A0A9X5N3J7-F1
#
_cell.length_a   1.000
_cell.length_b   1.000
_cell.length_c   1.000
_cell.angle_alpha   90.00
_cell.angle_beta   90.00
_cell.angle_gamma   90.00
#
_symmetry.space_group_name_H-M   'P 1'
#
loop_
_entity.id
_entity.type
_entity.pdbx_description
1 polymer ?
#
loop_
_entity_poly.entity_id
_entity_poly.type
_entity_poly.pdbx_seq_one_letter_code
_entity_poly.pdbx_strand_id
1 'polypeptide(L)'
;MHDFINTNVESHQNETVFNLQICETSEFDVSLTKSTTLSFIVSKKNIKIVTKKWINSNQESMIGKSYIIPTKAFHYFLPIISENEDELNIQVQSFGLRGELLLNERLLIDNNKHNSKITTFFETLDENVNKALRGLQLHCM
;
A
#
# COMPACT_ATOMS: atom_id res chain seq x y z
N MET A 1 -25.10 1.18 1.32
CA MET A 1 -23.84 0.56 0.84
C MET A 1 -22.74 1.57 1.11
N HIS A 2 -21.80 1.25 1.98
CA HIS A 2 -20.80 2.21 2.45
C HIS A 2 -19.41 1.64 2.19
N ASP A 3 -19.02 1.65 0.92
CA ASP A 3 -17.64 1.42 0.57
C ASP A 3 -16.87 2.70 0.83
N PHE A 4 -15.69 2.59 1.46
CA PHE A 4 -14.83 3.74 1.67
C PHE A 4 -13.40 3.43 1.30
N ILE A 5 -12.76 4.44 0.72
CA ILE A 5 -11.34 4.45 0.39
C ILE A 5 -10.73 5.60 1.19
N ASN A 6 -9.81 5.25 2.08
CA ASN A 6 -9.05 6.20 2.87
C ASN A 6 -7.57 6.09 2.54
N THR A 7 -6.95 7.22 2.23
CA THR A 7 -5.51 7.35 2.05
C THR A 7 -4.99 8.32 3.08
N ASN A 8 -4.02 7.91 3.90
CA ASN A 8 -3.44 8.76 4.93
C ASN A 8 -1.91 8.77 4.86
N VAL A 9 -1.31 9.89 5.24
CA VAL A 9 0.14 10.02 5.41
C VAL A 9 0.41 10.52 6.82
N GLU A 10 1.16 9.72 7.60
CA GLU A 10 1.51 10.03 8.98
C GLU A 10 3.02 10.18 9.08
N SER A 11 3.50 11.39 9.40
CA SER A 11 4.91 11.65 9.62
C SER A 11 5.23 11.67 11.10
N HIS A 12 6.14 10.79 11.52
CA HIS A 12 6.67 10.70 12.87
C HIS A 12 8.16 11.07 12.87
N GLN A 13 8.76 11.20 14.06
CA GLN A 13 10.17 11.59 14.20
C GLN A 13 11.15 10.65 13.47
N ASN A 14 10.84 9.35 13.40
CA ASN A 14 11.76 8.32 12.90
C ASN A 14 11.26 7.59 11.65
N GLU A 15 10.00 7.83 11.26
CA GLU A 15 9.38 7.15 10.14
C GLU A 15 8.25 7.98 9.53
N THR A 16 7.90 7.68 8.30
CA THR A 16 6.69 8.18 7.63
C THR A 16 5.89 6.99 7.14
N VAL A 17 4.59 7.00 7.40
CA VAL A 17 3.68 5.90 7.05
C VAL A 17 2.69 6.38 5.99
N PHE A 18 2.64 5.68 4.86
CA PHE A 18 1.64 5.86 3.82
C PHE A 18 0.63 4.71 3.91
N ASN A 19 -0.63 5.04 4.16
CA ASN A 19 -1.68 4.07 4.38
C ASN A 19 -2.75 4.18 3.28
N LEU A 20 -3.17 3.03 2.76
CA LEU A 20 -4.37 2.86 1.97
C LEU A 20 -5.27 1.85 2.69
N GLN A 21 -6.49 2.26 3.02
CA GLN A 21 -7.52 1.40 3.57
C GLN A 21 -8.73 1.41 2.65
N ILE A 22 -9.17 0.21 2.30
CA ILE A 22 -10.33 -0.02 1.46
C ILE A 22 -11.27 -0.91 2.26
N CYS A 23 -12.49 -0.45 2.46
CA CYS A 23 -13.56 -1.28 3.04
C CYS A 23 -14.66 -1.44 2.00
N GLU A 24 -15.04 -2.69 1.77
CA GLU A 24 -15.98 -3.15 0.77
C GLU A 24 -17.12 -3.89 1.50
N THR A 25 -18.35 -3.50 1.22
CA THR A 25 -19.55 -4.21 1.66
C THR A 25 -20.02 -5.14 0.55
N SER A 26 -20.29 -6.41 0.86
CA SER A 26 -20.79 -7.35 -0.13
C SER A 26 -22.20 -6.98 -0.57
N GLU A 27 -22.45 -6.97 -1.89
CA GLU A 27 -23.79 -6.75 -2.43
C GLU A 27 -24.75 -7.91 -2.09
N PHE A 28 -24.20 -9.12 -1.92
CA PHE A 28 -24.96 -10.35 -1.67
C PHE A 28 -25.18 -10.64 -0.18
N ASP A 29 -24.36 -10.06 0.70
CA ASP A 29 -24.49 -10.19 2.15
C ASP A 29 -24.07 -8.89 2.84
N VAL A 30 -25.07 -8.12 3.29
CA VAL A 30 -24.86 -6.82 3.95
C VAL A 30 -24.10 -6.91 5.26
N SER A 31 -24.01 -8.12 5.85
CA SER A 31 -23.19 -8.38 7.04
C SER A 31 -21.74 -8.67 6.70
N LEU A 32 -21.44 -8.96 5.41
CA LEU A 32 -20.10 -9.27 4.96
C LEU A 32 -19.32 -8.01 4.59
N THR A 33 -18.38 -7.62 5.46
CA THR A 33 -17.47 -6.50 5.24
C THR A 33 -16.06 -7.01 5.05
N LYS A 34 -15.49 -6.75 3.87
CA LYS A 34 -14.09 -7.02 3.56
C LYS A 34 -13.31 -5.73 3.71
N SER A 35 -12.13 -5.81 4.31
CA SER A 35 -11.24 -4.65 4.40
C SER A 35 -9.84 -5.05 4.02
N THR A 36 -9.24 -4.25 3.15
CA THR A 36 -7.87 -4.36 2.71
C THR A 36 -7.10 -3.13 3.20
N THR A 37 -6.01 -3.35 3.92
CA THR A 37 -5.07 -2.30 4.33
C THR A 37 -3.72 -2.55 3.70
N LEU A 38 -3.14 -1.51 3.13
CA LEU A 38 -1.77 -1.45 2.67
C LEU A 38 -1.04 -0.33 3.40
N SER A 39 0.09 -0.65 4.02
CA SER A 39 0.93 0.32 4.73
C SER A 39 2.36 0.27 4.19
N PHE A 40 2.87 1.43 3.77
CA PHE A 40 4.28 1.66 3.44
C PHE A 40 4.90 2.49 4.56
N ILE A 41 5.73 1.85 5.37
CA ILE A 41 6.41 2.46 6.51
C ILE A 41 7.86 2.71 6.11
N VAL A 42 8.20 3.97 5.93
CA VAL A 42 9.52 4.43 5.49
C VAL A 42 10.29 4.91 6.71
N SER A 43 11.40 4.26 7.01
CA SER A 43 12.33 4.68 8.06
C SER A 43 13.75 4.87 7.51
N LYS A 44 14.63 5.42 8.33
CA LYS A 44 16.07 5.56 7.99
C LYS A 44 16.72 4.22 7.64
N LYS A 45 16.30 3.14 8.31
CA LYS A 45 16.95 1.83 8.19
C LYS A 45 16.28 0.96 7.13
N ASN A 46 14.94 0.98 7.11
CA ASN A 46 14.14 0.03 6.35
C ASN A 46 12.90 0.71 5.75
N ILE A 47 12.45 0.19 4.60
CA ILE A 47 11.09 0.34 4.10
C ILE A 47 10.35 -0.96 4.42
N LYS A 48 9.26 -0.86 5.18
CA LYS A 48 8.40 -1.99 5.52
C LYS A 48 7.07 -1.85 4.79
N ILE A 49 6.66 -2.91 4.11
CA ILE A 49 5.42 -2.95 3.34
C ILE A 49 4.53 -4.00 3.99
N VAL A 50 3.33 -3.62 4.39
CA VAL A 50 2.38 -4.51 5.07
C VAL A 50 1.07 -4.51 4.31
N THR A 51 0.58 -5.70 3.98
CA THR A 51 -0.76 -5.89 3.43
C THR A 51 -1.56 -6.73 4.41
N LYS A 52 -2.76 -6.28 4.76
CA LYS A 52 -3.71 -7.02 5.60
C LYS A 52 -5.05 -7.09 4.90
N LYS A 53 -5.67 -8.26 4.91
CA LYS A 53 -7.05 -8.48 4.48
C LYS A 53 -7.81 -9.13 5.63
N TRP A 54 -8.98 -8.60 5.97
CA TRP A 54 -9.88 -9.22 6.95
C TRP A 54 -11.32 -9.19 6.46
N ILE A 55 -12.10 -10.18 6.92
CA ILE A 55 -13.54 -10.31 6.63
C ILE A 55 -14.30 -10.29 7.97
N ASN A 56 -15.34 -9.46 8.05
CA ASN A 56 -16.31 -9.37 9.15
C ASN A 56 -15.71 -8.97 10.50
N SER A 57 -14.67 -8.11 10.49
CA SER A 57 -13.98 -7.63 11.69
C SER A 57 -13.40 -8.74 12.59
N ASN A 58 -13.37 -9.98 12.10
CA ASN A 58 -12.93 -11.12 12.87
C ASN A 58 -11.41 -11.27 12.70
N GLN A 59 -10.64 -10.96 13.75
CA GLN A 59 -9.17 -10.97 13.68
C GLN A 59 -8.60 -12.35 13.32
N GLU A 60 -9.34 -13.42 13.61
CA GLU A 60 -8.98 -14.80 13.27
C GLU A 60 -8.98 -15.09 11.75
N SER A 61 -9.66 -14.27 10.93
CA SER A 61 -9.67 -14.40 9.46
C SER A 61 -8.65 -13.49 8.76
N MET A 62 -7.76 -12.84 9.52
CA MET A 62 -6.81 -11.89 8.96
C MET A 62 -5.69 -12.59 8.19
N ILE A 63 -5.62 -12.35 6.87
CA ILE A 63 -4.49 -12.75 6.05
C ILE A 63 -3.56 -11.54 5.91
N GLY A 64 -2.32 -11.67 6.41
CA GLY A 64 -1.32 -10.62 6.41
C GLY A 64 -0.04 -11.03 5.69
N LYS A 65 0.50 -10.15 4.85
CA LYS A 65 1.86 -10.25 4.30
C LYS A 65 2.69 -9.05 4.75
N SER A 66 3.97 -9.26 5.01
CA SER A 66 4.88 -8.16 5.32
C SER A 66 6.26 -8.36 4.71
N TYR A 67 6.82 -7.29 4.16
CA TYR A 67 8.13 -7.24 3.54
C TYR A 67 8.98 -6.18 4.23
N ILE A 68 10.28 -6.43 4.34
CA ILE A 68 11.24 -5.49 4.91
C ILE A 68 12.39 -5.35 3.91
N ILE A 69 12.57 -4.15 3.38
CA ILE A 69 13.61 -3.81 2.43
C ILE A 69 14.57 -2.85 3.13
N PRO A 70 15.89 -3.14 3.20
CA PRO A 70 16.84 -2.17 3.71
C PRO A 70 16.78 -0.88 2.86
N THR A 71 16.68 0.28 3.49
CA THR A 71 16.59 1.58 2.80
C THR A 71 17.77 1.80 1.86
N LYS A 72 18.97 1.34 2.25
CA LYS A 72 20.18 1.38 1.43
C LYS A 72 20.15 0.51 0.17
N ALA A 73 19.24 -0.46 0.10
CA ALA A 73 19.07 -1.34 -1.04
C ALA A 73 17.97 -0.86 -1.98
N PHE A 74 16.99 -0.09 -1.49
CA PHE A 74 15.86 0.41 -2.26
C PHE A 74 16.27 1.50 -3.25
N HIS A 75 15.68 1.46 -4.46
CA HIS A 75 15.82 2.52 -5.45
C HIS A 75 14.48 3.18 -5.79
N TYR A 76 13.53 2.39 -6.31
CA TYR A 76 12.21 2.91 -6.69
C TYR A 76 11.13 1.84 -6.57
N PHE A 77 9.91 2.33 -6.60
CA PHE A 77 8.68 1.55 -6.62
C PHE A 77 7.95 1.74 -7.94
N LEU A 78 7.48 0.65 -8.54
CA LEU A 78 6.75 0.66 -9.81
C LEU A 78 5.39 -0.02 -9.63
N PRO A 79 4.30 0.76 -9.63
CA PRO A 79 2.96 0.20 -9.76
C PRO A 79 2.62 -0.04 -11.24
N ILE A 80 2.01 -1.18 -11.54
CA ILE A 80 1.35 -1.45 -12.82
C ILE A 80 -0.12 -1.68 -12.50
N ILE A 81 -0.97 -0.77 -12.97
CA ILE A 81 -2.39 -0.73 -12.64
C ILE A 81 -3.17 -1.09 -13.89
N SER A 82 -4.04 -2.10 -13.77
CA SER A 82 -4.95 -2.53 -14.82
C SER A 82 -6.35 -2.66 -14.24
N GLU A 83 -7.34 -2.10 -14.94
CA GLU A 83 -8.73 -2.11 -14.53
C GLU A 83 -9.56 -2.93 -15.54
N ASN A 84 -10.45 -3.79 -15.04
CA ASN A 84 -11.49 -4.43 -15.84
C ASN A 84 -12.87 -4.17 -15.19
N GLU A 85 -13.93 -4.76 -15.75
CA GLU A 85 -15.32 -4.51 -15.29
C GLU A 85 -15.57 -4.90 -13.82
N ASP A 86 -14.81 -5.87 -13.29
CA ASP A 86 -15.06 -6.47 -11.98
C ASP A 86 -13.97 -6.14 -10.93
N GLU A 87 -12.74 -5.90 -11.37
CA GLU A 87 -11.55 -5.83 -10.50
C GLU A 87 -10.55 -4.76 -10.94
N LEU A 88 -9.95 -4.09 -9.95
CA LEU A 88 -8.73 -3.32 -10.09
C LEU A 88 -7.54 -4.19 -9.68
N ASN A 89 -6.68 -4.51 -10.64
CA ASN A 89 -5.48 -5.30 -10.44
C ASN A 89 -4.25 -4.39 -10.40
N ILE A 90 -3.54 -4.42 -9.27
CA ILE A 90 -2.37 -3.59 -9.02
C ILE A 90 -1.18 -4.52 -8.77
N GLN A 91 -0.26 -4.53 -9.72
CA GLN A 91 1.03 -5.17 -9.52
C GLN A 91 2.02 -4.15 -8.94
N VAL A 92 2.61 -4.53 -7.84
CA VAL A 92 3.50 -3.74 -7.00
C VAL A 92 4.90 -4.33 -7.12
N GLN A 93 5.81 -3.59 -7.76
CA GLN A 93 7.20 -3.98 -7.85
C GLN A 93 8.10 -2.97 -7.12
N SER A 94 9.15 -3.46 -6.48
CA SER A 94 10.22 -2.61 -6.00
C SER A 94 11.56 -3.10 -6.52
N PHE A 95 12.43 -2.14 -6.80
CA PHE A 95 13.72 -2.39 -7.41
C PHE A 95 14.84 -1.81 -6.56
N GLY A 96 15.98 -2.48 -6.58
CA GLY A 96 17.18 -2.03 -5.91
C GLY A 96 18.05 -1.13 -6.76
N LEU A 97 19.11 -0.61 -6.15
CA LEU A 97 20.04 0.34 -6.79
C LEU A 97 20.75 -0.24 -8.02
N ARG A 98 20.79 -1.57 -8.19
CA ARG A 98 21.39 -2.24 -9.35
C ARG A 98 20.33 -2.76 -10.32
N GLY A 99 19.06 -2.37 -10.13
CA GLY A 99 17.92 -2.84 -10.93
C GLY A 99 17.45 -4.24 -10.55
N GLU A 100 17.93 -4.81 -9.45
CA GLU A 100 17.45 -6.10 -8.95
C GLU A 100 16.00 -5.99 -8.45
N LEU A 101 15.18 -7.00 -8.75
CA LEU A 101 13.80 -7.06 -8.25
C LEU A 101 13.82 -7.44 -6.76
N LEU A 102 13.33 -6.55 -5.91
CA LEU A 102 13.29 -6.73 -4.44
C LEU A 102 11.91 -7.17 -3.95
N LEU A 103 10.85 -6.74 -4.63
CA LEU A 103 9.46 -7.12 -4.35
C LEU A 103 8.70 -7.26 -5.66
N ASN A 104 7.81 -8.25 -5.72
CA ASN A 104 6.81 -8.38 -6.76
C ASN A 104 5.54 -8.95 -6.14
N GLU A 105 4.59 -8.07 -5.84
CA GLU A 105 3.32 -8.44 -5.25
C GLU A 105 2.16 -8.02 -6.13
N ARG A 106 1.04 -8.73 -5.99
CA ARG A 106 -0.19 -8.44 -6.71
C ARG A 106 -1.29 -8.19 -5.70
N LEU A 107 -2.01 -7.08 -5.88
CA LEU A 107 -3.18 -6.70 -5.11
C LEU A 107 -4.40 -6.71 -6.02
N LEU A 108 -5.40 -7.49 -5.61
CA LEU A 108 -6.72 -7.52 -6.23
C LEU A 108 -7.71 -6.83 -5.30
N ILE A 109 -8.41 -5.86 -5.86
CA ILE A 109 -9.40 -4.97 -5.24
C ILE A 109 -10.65 -5.02 -6.11
N ASP A 110 -11.83 -5.11 -5.50
CA ASP A 110 -13.08 -5.23 -6.25
C ASP A 110 -13.40 -3.84 -6.86
N ASN A 111 -13.81 -3.79 -8.14
CA ASN A 111 -13.93 -2.53 -8.86
C ASN A 111 -15.22 -1.78 -8.51
N ASN A 112 -15.18 -1.05 -7.39
CA ASN A 112 -16.22 -0.07 -7.08
C ASN A 112 -15.98 1.20 -7.91
N LYS A 113 -17.02 1.67 -8.61
CA LYS A 113 -17.05 2.62 -9.74
C LYS A 113 -16.17 3.89 -9.74
N HIS A 114 -15.35 4.20 -8.74
CA HIS A 114 -14.46 5.37 -8.75
C HIS A 114 -13.16 5.15 -7.95
N ASN A 115 -12.19 4.46 -8.55
CA ASN A 115 -10.89 4.14 -7.94
C ASN A 115 -9.77 5.16 -8.21
N SER A 116 -10.07 6.37 -8.68
CA SER A 116 -9.05 7.40 -8.98
C SER A 116 -8.14 7.72 -7.78
N LYS A 117 -8.67 7.68 -6.55
CA LYS A 117 -7.88 7.82 -5.32
C LYS A 117 -6.85 6.69 -5.13
N ILE A 118 -7.23 5.45 -5.43
CA ILE A 118 -6.33 4.29 -5.33
C ILE A 118 -5.23 4.43 -6.38
N THR A 119 -5.61 4.73 -7.62
CA THR A 119 -4.67 4.98 -8.71
C THR A 119 -3.68 6.08 -8.35
N THR A 120 -4.18 7.23 -7.90
CA THR A 120 -3.35 8.38 -7.50
C THR A 120 -2.41 8.02 -6.34
N PHE A 121 -2.88 7.27 -5.36
CA PHE A 121 -2.06 6.80 -4.24
C PHE A 121 -0.86 6.00 -4.74
N PHE A 122 -1.07 5.02 -5.61
CA PHE A 122 0.02 4.18 -6.13
C PHE A 122 0.95 4.95 -7.07
N GLU A 123 0.39 5.73 -8.01
CA GLU A 123 1.17 6.52 -8.98
C GLU A 123 2.10 7.54 -8.30
N THR A 124 1.69 8.08 -7.14
CA THR A 124 2.49 9.06 -6.38
C THR A 124 3.34 8.43 -5.27
N LEU A 125 3.22 7.12 -5.04
CA LEU A 125 3.85 6.45 -3.89
C LEU A 125 5.38 6.53 -3.95
N ASP A 126 5.98 6.31 -5.12
CA ASP A 126 7.44 6.36 -5.29
C ASP A 126 8.01 7.75 -4.97
N GLU A 127 7.40 8.80 -5.53
CA GLU A 127 7.81 10.18 -5.28
C GLU A 127 7.71 10.51 -3.78
N ASN A 128 6.62 10.09 -3.14
CA ASN A 128 6.37 10.32 -1.73
C ASN A 128 7.34 9.55 -0.81
N VAL A 129 7.65 8.29 -1.13
CA VAL A 129 8.66 7.49 -0.43
C VAL A 129 10.03 8.16 -0.54
N ASN A 130 10.42 8.60 -1.74
CA ASN A 130 11.68 9.29 -1.96
C ASN A 130 11.77 10.63 -1.19
N LYS A 131 10.67 11.41 -1.15
CA LYS A 131 10.58 12.63 -0.33
C LYS A 131 10.77 12.31 1.16
N ALA A 132 10.08 11.30 1.69
CA ALA A 132 10.20 10.88 3.08
C ALA A 132 11.63 10.42 3.43
N LEU A 133 12.26 9.62 2.57
CA LEU A 133 13.64 9.17 2.75
C LEU A 133 14.63 10.34 2.86
N ARG A 134 14.52 11.33 1.96
CA ARG A 134 15.37 12.52 1.99
C ARG A 134 15.15 13.33 3.26
N GLY A 135 13.89 13.57 3.63
CA GLY A 135 13.56 14.30 4.87
C GLY A 135 14.15 13.63 6.12
N LEU A 136 14.03 12.30 6.20
CA LEU A 136 14.60 11.52 7.31
C LEU A 136 16.14 11.58 7.32
N GLN A 137 16.80 11.58 6.16
CA GLN A 137 18.27 11.68 6.08
C GLN A 137 18.79 13.07 6.45
N LEU A 138 18.09 14.15 6.07
CA LEU A 138 18.48 15.53 6.34
C LEU A 138 18.40 15.90 7.83
N HIS A 139 17.44 15.35 8.59
CA HIS A 139 17.34 15.56 10.05
C HIS A 139 18.47 14.90 10.89
N CYS A 140 19.53 14.40 10.25
CA CYS A 140 20.69 13.81 10.89
C CYS A 140 22.01 14.51 10.57
N MET A 141 21.99 15.57 9.76
CA MET A 141 23.13 16.46 9.53
C MET A 141 23.02 17.69 10.41
#